data_AF-A0A7C4BQF3-F1
#
_entry.id   AF-A0A7C4BQF3-F1
#
_cell.length_a   1.000
_cell.length_b   1.000
_cell.length_c   1.000
_cell.angle_alpha   90.00
_cell.angle_beta   90.00
_cell.angle_gamma   90.00
#
_symmetry.space_group_name_H-M   'P 1'
#
loop_
_entity.id
_entity.type
_entity.pdbx_description
1 polymer ?
#
loop_
_entity_poly.entity_id
_entity_poly.type
_entity_poly.pdbx_seq_one_letter_code
_entity_poly.pdbx_strand_id
1 'polypeptide(L)'
;MERALEVINGIIALPDSEKNFDNTALALDRVTAFSELSIMTSVVEVVEVIEYVHPDQAMRDAAHKAHIAMREFIVDMISNNHDLYKSLKTDVVSRNKEQLRPDQEYFLHETMADFKRAGLDLAPEKLEKAKAILKALAALGMQFEVVTNCGEQVTIINKIVKLDNC
;
A
#
# COMPACT_ATOMS: atom_id res chain seq x y z
N MET A 1 -6.86 11.80 -3.41
CA MET A 1 -7.24 10.77 -2.41
C MET A 1 -8.75 10.74 -2.18
N GLU A 2 -9.41 11.89 -1.97
CA GLU A 2 -10.85 11.99 -1.71
C GLU A 2 -11.73 11.24 -2.73
N ARG A 3 -11.50 11.46 -4.03
CA ARG A 3 -12.23 10.74 -5.09
C ARG A 3 -12.03 9.22 -5.07
N ALA A 4 -10.84 8.75 -4.69
CA ALA A 4 -10.59 7.31 -4.55
C ALA A 4 -11.37 6.74 -3.35
N LEU A 5 -11.41 7.50 -2.25
CA LEU A 5 -12.19 7.15 -1.06
C LEU A 5 -13.69 7.07 -1.36
N GLU A 6 -14.23 8.01 -2.16
CA GLU A 6 -15.63 7.97 -2.59
C GLU A 6 -15.97 6.69 -3.36
N VAL A 7 -15.11 6.28 -4.30
CA VAL A 7 -15.33 5.05 -5.08
C VAL A 7 -15.24 3.82 -4.18
N ILE A 8 -14.23 3.74 -3.31
CA ILE A 8 -14.07 2.63 -2.36
C ILE A 8 -15.30 2.51 -1.44
N ASN A 9 -15.77 3.64 -0.89
CA ASN A 9 -16.97 3.65 -0.05
C ASN A 9 -18.22 3.28 -0.85
N GLY A 10 -18.32 3.71 -2.10
CA GLY A 10 -19.38 3.32 -3.02
C GLY A 10 -19.44 1.80 -3.21
N ILE A 11 -18.29 1.15 -3.46
CA ILE A 11 -18.19 -0.31 -3.60
C ILE A 11 -18.67 -1.02 -2.32
N ILE A 12 -18.22 -0.54 -1.16
CA ILE A 12 -18.56 -1.13 0.15
C ILE A 12 -20.06 -1.00 0.45
N ALA A 13 -20.66 0.14 0.09
CA ALA A 13 -22.06 0.44 0.38
C ALA A 13 -23.05 -0.32 -0.51
N LEU A 14 -22.60 -0.93 -1.63
CA LEU A 14 -23.49 -1.69 -2.51
C LEU A 14 -24.10 -2.90 -1.77
N PRO A 15 -25.41 -3.17 -1.95
CA PRO A 15 -26.00 -4.42 -1.49
C PRO A 15 -25.34 -5.62 -2.15
N ASP A 16 -25.14 -6.70 -1.41
CA ASP A 16 -24.48 -7.90 -1.92
C ASP A 16 -25.17 -8.51 -3.15
N SER A 17 -26.50 -8.32 -3.28
CA SER A 17 -27.28 -8.77 -4.44
C SER A 17 -27.05 -7.95 -5.73
N GLU A 18 -26.46 -6.76 -5.61
CA GLU A 18 -26.23 -5.84 -6.74
C GLU A 18 -24.76 -5.82 -7.20
N LYS A 19 -23.85 -6.43 -6.43
CA LYS A 19 -22.42 -6.49 -6.76
C LYS A 19 -22.16 -7.37 -7.99
N ASN A 20 -21.37 -6.86 -8.92
CA ASN A 20 -20.88 -7.53 -10.13
C ASN A 20 -19.47 -7.04 -10.49
N PHE A 21 -18.91 -7.57 -11.59
CA PHE A 21 -17.56 -7.18 -12.02
C PHE A 21 -17.41 -5.68 -12.24
N ASP A 22 -18.34 -5.08 -12.97
CA ASP A 22 -18.20 -3.71 -13.44
C ASP A 22 -18.28 -2.70 -12.30
N ASN A 23 -19.19 -2.92 -11.33
CA ASN A 23 -19.40 -2.00 -10.22
C ASN A 23 -18.54 -2.30 -8.97
N THR A 24 -17.82 -3.42 -8.95
CA THR A 24 -16.97 -3.84 -7.82
C THR A 24 -15.51 -3.97 -8.25
N ALA A 25 -15.16 -5.05 -8.94
CA ALA A 25 -13.78 -5.36 -9.30
C ALA A 25 -13.19 -4.34 -10.29
N LEU A 26 -13.92 -4.00 -11.35
CA LEU A 26 -13.49 -3.01 -12.34
C LEU A 26 -13.48 -1.59 -11.76
N ALA A 27 -14.41 -1.27 -10.86
CA ALA A 27 -14.42 0.01 -10.16
C ALA A 27 -13.16 0.16 -9.30
N LEU A 28 -12.74 -0.90 -8.60
CA LEU A 28 -11.48 -0.93 -7.88
C LEU A 28 -10.28 -0.82 -8.82
N ASP A 29 -10.24 -1.61 -9.91
CA ASP A 29 -9.16 -1.58 -10.89
C ASP A 29 -8.97 -0.17 -11.48
N ARG A 30 -10.07 0.51 -11.82
CA ARG A 30 -10.03 1.90 -12.30
C ARG A 30 -9.44 2.85 -11.26
N VAL A 31 -9.71 2.65 -9.97
CA VAL A 31 -9.11 3.45 -8.90
C VAL A 31 -7.60 3.21 -8.84
N THR A 32 -7.15 1.95 -8.92
CA THR A 32 -5.74 1.60 -8.78
C THR A 32 -4.91 1.85 -10.04
N ALA A 33 -5.49 1.72 -11.23
CA ALA A 33 -4.77 1.77 -12.51
C ALA A 33 -5.02 3.03 -13.36
N PHE A 34 -6.15 3.74 -13.16
CA PHE A 34 -6.57 4.82 -14.08
C PHE A 34 -7.07 6.09 -13.39
N SER A 35 -7.06 6.15 -12.05
CA SER A 35 -7.55 7.34 -11.34
C SER A 35 -6.44 8.34 -11.05
N GLU A 36 -6.82 9.50 -10.53
CA GLU A 36 -5.87 10.47 -9.94
C GLU A 36 -4.98 9.81 -8.89
N LEU A 37 -5.42 8.75 -8.20
CA LEU A 37 -4.58 7.97 -7.29
C LEU A 37 -3.46 7.22 -8.04
N SER A 38 -3.76 6.69 -9.23
CA SER A 38 -2.79 5.98 -10.07
C SER A 38 -1.77 6.95 -10.72
N ILE A 39 -2.26 8.12 -11.15
CA ILE A 39 -1.40 9.25 -11.53
C ILE A 39 -0.57 9.68 -10.33
N MET A 40 -1.16 9.69 -9.13
CA MET A 40 -0.42 9.99 -7.92
C MET A 40 0.62 8.93 -7.58
N THR A 41 0.41 7.64 -7.84
CA THR A 41 1.45 6.60 -7.61
C THR A 41 2.62 6.73 -8.59
N SER A 42 2.38 7.17 -9.82
CA SER A 42 3.48 7.57 -10.72
C SER A 42 4.14 8.88 -10.27
N VAL A 43 3.39 9.77 -9.61
CA VAL A 43 3.95 10.91 -8.86
C VAL A 43 4.64 10.48 -7.57
N VAL A 44 4.28 9.36 -6.93
CA VAL A 44 4.98 8.84 -5.73
C VAL A 44 6.41 8.50 -6.11
N GLU A 45 6.64 7.90 -7.27
CA GLU A 45 8.01 7.69 -7.76
C GLU A 45 8.76 9.02 -7.94
N VAL A 46 8.08 10.08 -8.42
CA VAL A 46 8.67 11.42 -8.52
C VAL A 46 8.90 12.05 -7.14
N VAL A 47 7.99 11.86 -6.19
CA VAL A 47 8.07 12.34 -4.81
C VAL A 47 9.18 11.63 -4.06
N GLU A 48 9.33 10.31 -4.23
CA GLU A 48 10.46 9.52 -3.72
C GLU A 48 11.78 10.02 -4.32
N VAL A 49 11.83 10.29 -5.64
CA VAL A 49 13.01 10.90 -6.25
C VAL A 49 13.32 12.26 -5.60
N ILE A 50 12.32 13.14 -5.45
CA ILE A 50 12.51 14.44 -4.78
C ILE A 50 12.99 14.25 -3.34
N GLU A 51 12.40 13.33 -2.59
CA GLU A 51 12.77 12.96 -1.22
C GLU A 51 14.26 12.59 -1.13
N TYR A 52 14.78 11.81 -2.08
CA TYR A 52 16.17 11.35 -2.03
C TYR A 52 17.18 12.32 -2.64
N VAL A 53 16.84 13.07 -3.70
CA VAL A 53 17.85 13.75 -4.53
C VAL A 53 17.70 15.26 -4.64
N HIS A 54 16.57 15.83 -4.17
CA HIS A 54 16.35 17.27 -4.31
C HIS A 54 17.35 18.08 -3.48
N PRO A 55 17.97 19.16 -4.00
CA PRO A 55 19.02 19.90 -3.28
C PRO A 55 18.50 20.62 -2.03
N ASP A 56 17.27 21.12 -2.07
CA ASP A 56 16.61 21.78 -0.94
C ASP A 56 16.05 20.76 0.07
N GLN A 57 16.44 20.89 1.34
CA GLN A 57 15.96 20.05 2.44
C GLN A 57 14.46 20.23 2.71
N ALA A 58 13.92 21.45 2.60
CA ALA A 58 12.50 21.68 2.85
C ALA A 58 11.62 20.91 1.86
N MET A 59 12.09 20.79 0.61
CA MET A 59 11.45 19.99 -0.43
C MET A 59 11.56 18.49 -0.15
N ARG A 60 12.72 18.00 0.32
CA ARG A 60 12.88 16.59 0.75
C ARG A 60 11.93 16.24 1.90
N ASP A 61 11.87 17.10 2.92
CA ASP A 61 11.00 16.88 4.09
C ASP A 61 9.50 16.93 3.72
N ALA A 62 9.12 17.84 2.81
CA ALA A 62 7.76 17.90 2.30
C ALA A 62 7.39 16.66 1.47
N ALA A 63 8.32 16.19 0.63
CA ALA A 63 8.17 14.98 -0.15
C ALA A 63 8.03 13.73 0.74
N HIS A 64 8.89 13.59 1.75
CA HIS A 64 8.82 12.50 2.73
C HIS A 64 7.46 12.45 3.45
N LYS A 65 6.94 13.60 3.90
CA LYS A 65 5.62 13.69 4.53
C LYS A 65 4.50 13.28 3.58
N ALA A 66 4.54 13.74 2.32
CA ALA A 66 3.56 13.37 1.31
C ALA A 66 3.61 11.86 1.01
N HIS A 67 4.81 11.30 0.88
CA HIS A 67 5.03 9.88 0.65
C HIS A 67 4.45 9.03 1.80
N ILE A 68 4.72 9.37 3.06
CA ILE A 68 4.13 8.68 4.22
C ILE A 68 2.60 8.71 4.15
N ALA A 69 2.00 9.90 3.99
CA ALA A 69 0.54 10.04 3.98
C ALA A 69 -0.11 9.22 2.84
N MET A 70 0.53 9.14 1.69
CA MET A 70 0.04 8.33 0.56
C MET A 70 0.17 6.83 0.82
N ARG A 71 1.28 6.39 1.40
CA ARG A 71 1.49 4.98 1.79
C ARG A 71 0.46 4.54 2.82
N GLU A 72 0.24 5.36 3.85
CA GLU A 72 -0.79 5.11 4.88
C GLU A 72 -2.18 4.99 4.24
N PHE A 73 -2.56 5.92 3.36
CA PHE A 73 -3.84 5.86 2.67
C PHE A 73 -4.02 4.57 1.86
N ILE A 74 -3.01 4.16 1.07
CA ILE A 74 -3.08 2.93 0.26
C ILE A 74 -3.20 1.70 1.17
N VAL A 75 -2.40 1.64 2.24
CA VAL A 75 -2.44 0.52 3.18
C VAL A 75 -3.81 0.42 3.83
N ASP A 76 -4.34 1.50 4.39
CA ASP A 76 -5.55 1.46 5.19
C ASP A 76 -6.81 1.32 4.35
N MET A 77 -6.90 2.08 3.25
CA MET A 77 -8.14 2.15 2.47
C MET A 77 -8.24 1.05 1.41
N ILE A 78 -7.11 0.49 0.97
CA ILE A 78 -7.07 -0.51 -0.08
C ILE A 78 -6.54 -1.83 0.49
N SER A 79 -5.24 -1.93 0.79
CA SER A 79 -4.57 -3.22 1.04
C SER A 79 -5.06 -3.95 2.29
N ASN A 80 -5.42 -3.22 3.35
CA ASN A 80 -5.87 -3.77 4.63
C ASN A 80 -7.38 -3.53 4.90
N ASN A 81 -8.15 -3.12 3.89
CA ASN A 81 -9.57 -2.82 4.08
C ASN A 81 -10.41 -4.11 4.03
N HIS A 82 -10.83 -4.57 5.21
CA HIS A 82 -11.59 -5.82 5.35
C HIS A 82 -12.98 -5.75 4.69
N ASP A 83 -13.62 -4.59 4.65
CA ASP A 83 -14.95 -4.46 4.07
C ASP A 83 -14.90 -4.37 2.54
N LEU A 84 -13.83 -3.78 2.00
CA LEU A 84 -13.50 -3.88 0.58
C LEU A 84 -13.23 -5.33 0.17
N TYR A 85 -12.41 -6.06 0.95
CA TYR A 85 -12.15 -7.48 0.71
C TYR A 85 -13.42 -8.33 0.72
N LYS A 86 -14.30 -8.14 1.72
CA LYS A 86 -15.60 -8.83 1.76
C LYS A 86 -16.43 -8.53 0.53
N SER A 87 -16.46 -7.27 0.09
CA SER A 87 -17.25 -6.88 -1.09
C SER A 87 -16.76 -7.57 -2.36
N LEU A 88 -15.44 -7.64 -2.56
CA LEU A 88 -14.87 -8.39 -3.69
C LEU A 88 -15.08 -9.91 -3.54
N LYS A 89 -14.99 -10.46 -2.33
CA LYS A 89 -15.27 -11.88 -2.09
C LYS A 89 -16.73 -12.23 -2.39
N THR A 90 -17.67 -11.38 -1.99
CA THR A 90 -19.09 -11.55 -2.31
C THR A 90 -19.33 -11.47 -3.81
N ASP A 91 -18.74 -10.50 -4.51
CA ASP A 91 -18.78 -10.43 -5.98
C ASP A 91 -18.22 -11.72 -6.62
N VAL A 92 -17.09 -12.24 -6.15
CA VAL A 92 -16.52 -13.51 -6.65
C VAL A 92 -17.46 -14.70 -6.40
N VAL A 93 -18.14 -14.74 -5.26
CA VAL A 93 -19.00 -15.88 -4.83
C VAL A 93 -20.42 -15.81 -5.41
N SER A 94 -20.98 -14.62 -5.61
CA SER A 94 -22.34 -14.41 -6.13
C SER A 94 -22.45 -14.67 -7.63
N ARG A 95 -21.31 -14.77 -8.33
CA ARG A 95 -21.20 -15.10 -9.75
C ARG A 95 -21.58 -16.54 -10.02
N ASN A 96 -22.88 -16.78 -10.13
CA ASN A 96 -23.38 -18.01 -10.69
C ASN A 96 -23.45 -18.01 -12.24
N LYS A 97 -23.16 -16.90 -12.96
CA LYS A 97 -23.49 -16.79 -14.40
C LYS A 97 -22.65 -15.85 -15.29
N GLU A 98 -21.62 -15.15 -14.81
CA GLU A 98 -20.80 -14.27 -15.67
C GLU A 98 -19.64 -15.03 -16.31
N GLN A 99 -19.60 -15.06 -17.64
CA GLN A 99 -18.41 -15.49 -18.39
C GLN A 99 -17.41 -14.34 -18.40
N LEU A 100 -16.48 -14.35 -17.45
CA LEU A 100 -15.39 -13.40 -17.43
C LEU A 100 -14.41 -13.68 -18.56
N ARG A 101 -13.78 -12.63 -19.06
CA ARG A 101 -12.63 -12.79 -19.94
C ARG A 101 -11.39 -13.22 -19.13
N PRO A 102 -10.41 -13.88 -19.75
CA PRO A 102 -9.20 -14.34 -19.05
C PRO A 102 -8.44 -13.23 -18.30
N ASP A 103 -8.43 -11.99 -18.82
CA ASP A 103 -7.82 -10.83 -18.16
C ASP A 103 -8.56 -10.45 -16.87
N GLN A 104 -9.89 -10.52 -16.88
CA GLN A 104 -10.73 -10.19 -15.73
C GLN A 104 -10.61 -11.25 -14.62
N GLU A 105 -10.55 -12.52 -15.00
CA GLU A 105 -10.30 -13.62 -14.06
C GLU A 105 -8.92 -13.50 -13.42
N TYR A 106 -7.89 -13.19 -14.21
CA TYR A 106 -6.54 -13.00 -13.70
C TYR A 106 -6.47 -11.83 -12.71
N PHE A 107 -7.05 -10.68 -13.05
CA PHE A 107 -7.11 -9.53 -12.16
C PHE A 107 -7.76 -9.87 -10.81
N LEU A 108 -8.91 -10.54 -10.83
CA LEU A 108 -9.61 -10.97 -9.61
C LEU A 108 -8.76 -11.95 -8.80
N HIS A 109 -8.15 -12.93 -9.46
CA HIS A 109 -7.30 -13.92 -8.80
C HIS A 109 -6.14 -13.25 -8.05
N GLU A 110 -5.38 -12.40 -8.74
CA GLU A 110 -4.23 -11.72 -8.16
C GLU A 110 -4.66 -10.75 -7.04
N THR A 111 -5.72 -9.97 -7.26
CA THR A 111 -6.26 -9.06 -6.24
C THR A 111 -6.69 -9.81 -4.97
N MET A 112 -7.34 -10.96 -5.12
CA MET A 112 -7.74 -11.79 -3.99
C MET A 112 -6.55 -12.47 -3.30
N ALA A 113 -5.53 -12.87 -4.08
CA ALA A 113 -4.29 -13.39 -3.55
C ALA A 113 -3.56 -12.32 -2.71
N ASP A 114 -3.54 -11.07 -3.16
CA ASP A 114 -2.94 -9.94 -2.46
C ASP A 114 -3.61 -9.67 -1.11
N PHE A 115 -4.94 -9.64 -1.07
CA PHE A 115 -5.67 -9.54 0.20
C PHE A 115 -5.40 -10.71 1.14
N LYS A 116 -5.26 -11.92 0.60
CA LYS A 116 -4.90 -13.09 1.39
C LYS A 116 -3.48 -12.99 1.95
N ARG A 117 -2.53 -12.49 1.16
CA ARG A 117 -1.15 -12.21 1.60
C ARG A 117 -1.10 -11.10 2.66
N ALA A 118 -1.97 -10.09 2.54
CA ALA A 118 -2.18 -9.06 3.57
C ALA A 118 -2.84 -9.61 4.84
N GLY A 119 -3.37 -10.83 4.80
CA GLY A 119 -3.93 -11.52 5.95
C GLY A 119 -5.40 -11.25 6.20
N LEU A 120 -6.14 -10.67 5.24
CA LEU A 120 -7.57 -10.34 5.40
C LEU A 120 -8.49 -11.56 5.45
N ASP A 121 -7.98 -12.74 5.10
CA ASP A 121 -8.67 -14.03 5.23
C ASP A 121 -8.29 -14.78 6.53
N LEU A 122 -7.43 -14.19 7.37
CA LEU A 122 -7.01 -14.78 8.63
C LEU A 122 -8.05 -14.56 9.73
N ALA A 123 -8.20 -15.56 10.60
CA ALA A 123 -8.93 -15.38 11.85
C ALA A 123 -8.27 -14.28 12.72
N PRO A 124 -9.03 -13.54 13.54
CA PRO A 124 -8.53 -12.40 14.31
C PRO A 124 -7.24 -12.68 15.09
N GLU A 125 -7.15 -13.86 15.73
CA GLU A 125 -5.95 -14.27 16.48
C GLU A 125 -4.70 -14.42 15.61
N LYS A 126 -4.86 -14.92 14.37
CA LYS A 126 -3.75 -15.06 13.41
C LYS A 126 -3.37 -13.71 12.82
N LEU A 127 -4.34 -12.81 12.62
CA LEU A 127 -4.10 -11.45 12.13
C LEU A 127 -3.27 -10.64 13.13
N GLU A 128 -3.60 -10.69 14.42
CA GLU A 128 -2.82 -9.99 15.45
C GLU A 128 -1.38 -10.52 15.55
N LYS A 129 -1.18 -11.84 15.41
CA LYS A 129 0.16 -12.42 15.34
C LYS A 129 0.93 -11.95 14.10
N ALA A 130 0.28 -11.89 12.92
CA ALA A 130 0.90 -11.40 11.70
C ALA A 130 1.30 -9.91 11.81
N LYS A 131 0.42 -9.07 12.37
CA LYS A 131 0.73 -7.65 12.66
C LYS A 131 1.93 -7.49 13.58
N ALA A 132 2.02 -8.30 14.64
CA ALA A 132 3.15 -8.25 15.56
C ALA A 132 4.49 -8.59 14.87
N ILE A 133 4.50 -9.63 14.02
CA ILE A 133 5.68 -10.03 13.24
C ILE A 133 6.08 -8.93 12.24
N LEU A 134 5.12 -8.38 11.50
CA LEU A 134 5.38 -7.31 10.52
C LEU A 134 5.95 -6.05 11.20
N LYS A 135 5.42 -5.66 12.37
CA LYS A 135 5.99 -4.56 13.16
C LYS A 135 7.43 -4.83 13.61
N ALA A 136 7.73 -6.05 14.05
CA ALA A 136 9.08 -6.44 14.43
C ALA A 136 10.05 -6.41 13.23
N LEU A 137 9.59 -6.88 12.06
CA LEU A 137 10.37 -6.81 10.81
C LEU A 137 10.62 -5.38 10.36
N ALA A 138 9.61 -4.51 10.40
CA ALA A 138 9.76 -3.10 10.04
C ALA A 138 10.75 -2.39 10.98
N ALA A 139 10.65 -2.63 12.30
CA ALA A 139 11.59 -2.11 13.27
C ALA A 139 13.03 -2.59 13.02
N LEU A 140 13.20 -3.89 12.71
CA LEU A 140 14.51 -4.45 12.38
C LEU A 140 15.09 -3.86 11.09
N GLY A 141 14.24 -3.64 10.07
CA GLY A 141 14.63 -2.99 8.82
C GLY A 141 15.10 -1.56 9.03
N MET A 142 14.34 -0.75 9.79
CA MET A 142 14.75 0.61 10.14
C MET A 142 16.06 0.64 10.94
N GLN A 143 16.24 -0.27 11.90
CA GLN A 143 17.49 -0.37 12.65
C GLN A 143 18.67 -0.71 11.73
N PHE A 144 18.47 -1.60 10.75
CA PHE A 144 19.48 -1.94 9.78
C PHE A 144 19.85 -0.74 8.89
N GLU A 145 18.87 -0.02 8.36
CA GLU A 145 19.09 1.19 7.55
C GLU A 145 19.82 2.29 8.31
N VAL A 146 19.48 2.51 9.59
CA VAL A 146 20.21 3.47 10.44
C VAL A 146 21.67 3.06 10.59
N VAL A 147 21.93 1.77 10.86
CA VAL A 147 23.31 1.27 11.01
C VAL A 147 24.10 1.38 9.69
N THR A 148 23.47 1.16 8.53
CA THR A 148 24.17 1.30 7.24
C THR A 148 24.39 2.76 6.84
N ASN A 149 23.45 3.67 7.09
CA ASN A 149 23.63 5.11 6.86
C ASN A 149 24.61 5.75 7.85
N CYS A 150 24.71 5.22 9.08
CA CYS A 150 25.73 5.63 10.05
C CYS A 150 27.07 4.90 9.83
N GLY A 151 27.12 3.96 8.87
CA GLY A 151 28.28 3.15 8.51
C GLY A 151 29.31 3.87 7.64
N GLU A 152 29.29 5.21 7.55
CA GLU A 152 30.44 5.95 7.04
C GLU A 152 31.62 5.83 8.01
N GLN A 153 32.46 4.82 7.82
CA GLN A 153 33.83 4.87 8.31
C GLN A 153 34.56 6.00 7.59
N VAL A 154 34.47 7.21 8.12
CA VAL A 154 35.37 8.30 7.71
C VAL A 154 36.75 7.99 8.27
N THR A 155 37.60 7.36 7.46
CA THR A 155 39.03 7.33 7.74
C THR A 155 39.60 8.71 7.43
N ILE A 156 39.64 9.59 8.43
CA ILE A 156 40.49 10.78 8.36
C ILE A 156 41.93 10.28 8.55
N ILE A 157 42.72 10.30 7.48
CA ILE A 157 44.15 10.03 7.52
C ILE A 157 44.76 11.05 8.50
N ASN A 158 44.99 10.62 9.76
CA ASN A 158 45.66 11.28 10.89
C ASN A 158 44.85 11.59 12.18
N LYS A 159 43.56 11.21 12.32
CA LYS A 159 42.94 11.14 13.67
C LYS A 159 41.62 10.37 13.67
N ILE A 160 41.46 9.46 14.64
CA ILE A 160 40.16 8.86 14.95
C ILE A 160 39.38 9.89 15.77
N VAL A 161 38.30 10.43 15.20
CA VAL A 161 37.32 11.24 15.92
C VAL A 161 36.06 10.40 16.04
N LYS A 162 35.61 10.16 17.28
CA LYS A 162 34.25 9.66 17.50
C LYS A 162 33.28 10.77 17.14
N LEU A 163 32.38 10.51 16.20
CA LEU A 163 31.20 11.35 16.01
C LEU A 163 30.26 11.02 17.18
N ASP A 164 30.28 11.86 18.21
CA ASP A 164 29.21 11.87 19.20
C ASP A 164 28.00 12.56 18.56
N ASN A 165 26.84 11.92 18.71
CA ASN A 165 25.54 12.20 18.08
C ASN A 165 25.29 11.42 16.78
N CYS A 166 24.99 10.13 16.96
CA CYS A 166 23.73 9.57 16.48
C CYS A 166 22.70 9.67 17.62
#